data_AF-A0A4Q2RE28-F1
#
_entry.id   AF-A0A4Q2RE28-F1
#
_cell.length_a   1.000
_cell.length_b   1.000
_cell.length_c   1.000
_cell.angle_alpha   90.00
_cell.angle_beta   90.00
_cell.angle_gamma   90.00
#
_symmetry.space_group_name_H-M   'P 1'
#
loop_
_entity.id
_entity.type
_entity.pdbx_description
1 polymer ?
#
loop_
_entity_poly.entity_id
_entity_poly.type
_entity_poly.pdbx_seq_one_letter_code
_entity_poly.pdbx_strand_id
1 'polypeptide(L)'
;MVGKVEAYAALGAALKNERWAWSGHSEDETVVVVTLWADKLREVPGGGTRYDLFDAPDLDAWRTKRGNRERIRDLLLARDRCDGLFGVVVGHANEAGDAMLEGSVYEARPDLVMRLIDLDEATGEFSAETA
;
A
#
# COMPACT_ATOMS: atom_id res chain seq x y z
N MET A 1 10.86 -14.57 0.06
CA MET A 1 9.89 -14.02 -0.92
C MET A 1 8.67 -14.92 -0.92
N VAL A 2 7.50 -14.35 -0.63
CA VAL A 2 6.24 -15.08 -0.44
C VAL A 2 5.22 -14.59 -1.46
N GLY A 3 4.11 -15.32 -1.62
CA GLY A 3 2.99 -14.83 -2.43
C GLY A 3 2.35 -13.58 -1.81
N LYS A 4 1.66 -12.77 -2.62
CA LYS A 4 0.99 -11.56 -2.13
C LYS A 4 0.02 -11.85 -0.98
N VAL A 5 -0.77 -12.93 -1.09
CA VAL A 5 -1.73 -13.33 -0.05
C VAL A 5 -1.03 -13.64 1.28
N GLU A 6 0.07 -14.38 1.22
CA GLU A 6 0.86 -14.74 2.40
C GLU A 6 1.49 -13.51 3.07
N ALA A 7 1.97 -12.54 2.27
CA ALA A 7 2.51 -11.29 2.80
C ALA A 7 1.47 -10.48 3.59
N TYR A 8 0.23 -10.39 3.08
CA TYR A 8 -0.85 -9.70 3.77
C TYR A 8 -1.31 -10.46 5.02
N ALA A 9 -1.45 -11.79 4.91
CA ALA A 9 -1.86 -12.64 6.03
C ALA A 9 -0.84 -12.59 7.18
N ALA A 10 0.45 -12.52 6.88
CA ALA A 10 1.52 -12.35 7.88
C ALA A 10 1.39 -11.05 8.70
N LEU A 11 0.67 -10.06 8.17
CA LEU A 11 0.39 -8.77 8.82
C LEU A 11 -1.04 -8.69 9.36
N GLY A 12 -1.79 -9.79 9.35
CA GLY A 12 -3.16 -9.86 9.88
C GLY A 12 -4.25 -9.28 8.97
N ALA A 13 -3.94 -9.03 7.69
CA ALA A 13 -4.90 -8.50 6.73
C ALA A 13 -5.31 -9.54 5.68
N ALA A 14 -6.55 -9.46 5.21
CA ALA A 14 -7.06 -10.24 4.10
C ALA A 14 -7.23 -9.36 2.86
N LEU A 15 -6.96 -9.94 1.68
CA LEU A 15 -7.21 -9.28 0.41
C LEU A 15 -8.61 -9.60 -0.08
N LYS A 16 -9.35 -8.57 -0.49
CA LYS A 16 -10.62 -8.74 -1.21
C LYS A 16 -10.45 -9.47 -2.54
N ASN A 17 -9.30 -9.29 -3.19
CA ASN A 17 -8.95 -10.02 -4.41
C ASN A 17 -7.45 -10.12 -4.65
N GLU A 18 -6.95 -11.34 -4.74
CA GLU A 18 -5.53 -11.64 -4.88
C GLU A 18 -4.88 -11.11 -6.17
N ARG A 19 -5.65 -10.92 -7.25
CA ARG A 19 -5.08 -10.50 -8.54
C ARG A 19 -4.83 -9.01 -8.61
N TRP A 20 -5.77 -8.20 -8.15
CA TRP A 20 -5.75 -6.75 -8.40
C TRP A 20 -5.76 -5.87 -7.15
N ALA A 21 -5.97 -6.42 -5.95
CA ALA A 21 -5.94 -5.62 -4.72
C ALA A 21 -4.52 -5.17 -4.39
N TRP A 22 -4.41 -3.92 -3.90
CA TRP A 22 -3.18 -3.25 -3.48
C TRP A 22 -3.21 -2.87 -1.99
N SER A 23 -4.22 -3.33 -1.29
CA SER A 23 -4.47 -3.11 0.11
C SER A 23 -5.45 -4.17 0.61
N GLY A 24 -5.53 -4.31 1.92
CA GLY A 24 -6.44 -5.21 2.62
C GLY A 24 -6.54 -4.82 4.08
N HIS A 25 -7.51 -5.41 4.78
CA HIS A 25 -7.75 -5.16 6.20
C HIS A 25 -8.15 -6.45 6.93
N SER A 26 -8.08 -6.44 8.25
CA SER A 26 -8.60 -7.51 9.11
C SER A 26 -10.12 -7.53 9.12
N GLU A 27 -10.76 -8.67 9.43
CA GLU A 27 -12.23 -8.76 9.47
C GLU A 27 -12.91 -7.79 10.45
N ASP A 28 -12.21 -7.43 11.53
CA ASP A 28 -12.68 -6.47 12.52
C ASP A 28 -12.35 -5.01 12.16
N GLU A 29 -11.75 -4.78 10.99
CA GLU A 29 -11.38 -3.47 10.45
C GLU A 29 -10.42 -2.68 11.38
N THR A 30 -9.67 -3.36 12.25
CA THR A 30 -8.69 -2.73 13.17
C THR A 30 -7.28 -2.69 12.60
N VAL A 31 -6.99 -3.50 11.58
CA VAL A 31 -5.69 -3.55 10.90
C VAL A 31 -5.90 -3.24 9.43
N VAL A 32 -5.14 -2.28 8.90
CA VAL A 32 -5.04 -2.00 7.47
C VAL A 32 -3.62 -2.25 7.01
N VAL A 33 -3.48 -2.89 5.84
CA VAL A 33 -2.19 -3.15 5.19
C VAL A 33 -2.26 -2.63 3.75
N VAL A 34 -1.19 -1.96 3.32
CA VAL A 34 -1.11 -1.36 1.97
C VAL A 34 0.16 -1.81 1.27
N THR A 35 0.06 -2.09 -0.03
CA THR A 35 1.22 -2.29 -0.88
C THR A 35 1.86 -0.96 -1.25
N LEU A 36 3.13 -0.79 -0.89
CA LEU A 36 3.97 0.32 -1.34
C LEU A 36 5.02 -0.20 -2.31
N TRP A 37 5.19 0.49 -3.43
CA TRP A 37 6.17 0.12 -4.44
C TRP A 37 7.58 0.54 -4.03
N ALA A 38 8.52 -0.41 -4.09
CA ALA A 38 9.89 -0.21 -3.62
C ALA A 38 10.59 0.99 -4.28
N ASP A 39 10.36 1.20 -5.58
CA ASP A 39 10.91 2.29 -6.37
C ASP A 39 10.34 3.67 -6.03
N LYS A 40 9.24 3.73 -5.25
CA LYS A 40 8.60 4.97 -4.79
C LYS A 40 8.84 5.26 -3.30
N LEU A 41 9.39 4.31 -2.54
CA LEU A 41 9.83 4.56 -1.17
C LEU A 41 11.08 5.45 -1.16
N ARG A 42 11.12 6.41 -0.25
CA ARG A 42 12.25 7.35 -0.09
C ARG A 42 12.68 7.35 1.36
N GLU A 43 13.97 7.22 1.61
CA GLU A 43 14.52 7.46 2.94
C GLU A 43 14.54 8.96 3.23
N VAL A 44 14.20 9.34 4.46
CA VAL A 44 14.28 10.73 4.93
C VAL A 44 15.54 10.97 5.76
N PRO A 45 16.17 12.15 5.64
CA PRO A 45 17.29 12.53 6.50
C PRO A 45 16.90 12.45 7.99
N GLY A 46 17.71 11.75 8.80
CA GLY A 46 17.42 11.54 10.22
C GLY A 46 16.82 10.16 10.55
N GLY A 47 16.57 9.33 9.54
CA GLY A 47 16.02 7.99 9.71
C GLY A 47 14.50 7.97 9.56
N GLY A 48 14.00 7.06 8.74
CA GLY A 48 12.58 6.93 8.42
C GLY A 48 12.33 6.82 6.92
N THR A 49 11.09 6.52 6.56
CA THR A 49 10.66 6.32 5.18
C THR A 49 9.47 7.22 4.88
N ARG A 50 9.50 7.85 3.70
CA ARG A 50 8.38 8.60 3.12
C ARG A 50 7.91 7.91 1.85
N TYR A 51 6.61 7.97 1.63
CA TYR A 51 5.94 7.57 0.40
C TYR A 51 5.03 8.70 -0.04
N ASP A 52 5.15 9.13 -1.29
CA ASP A 52 4.39 10.26 -1.81
C ASP A 52 4.00 9.99 -3.26
N LEU A 53 2.70 9.99 -3.53
CA LEU A 53 2.13 9.79 -4.86
C LEU A 53 1.52 11.04 -5.45
N PHE A 54 1.56 12.19 -4.77
CA PHE A 54 1.06 13.43 -5.36
C PHE A 54 1.87 13.81 -6.60
N ASP A 55 1.16 14.23 -7.64
CA ASP A 55 1.71 14.59 -8.95
C ASP A 55 2.46 13.43 -9.63
N ALA A 56 2.12 12.19 -9.29
CA ALA A 56 2.74 11.02 -9.90
C ALA A 56 2.51 11.02 -11.43
N PRO A 57 3.58 10.95 -12.25
CA PRO A 57 3.46 11.08 -13.71
C PRO A 57 2.67 9.93 -14.36
N ASP A 58 2.47 8.83 -13.62
CA ASP A 58 1.74 7.64 -14.02
C ASP A 58 0.31 7.58 -13.46
N LEU A 59 -0.22 8.66 -12.85
CA LEU A 59 -1.54 8.69 -12.21
C LEU A 59 -2.65 8.11 -13.08
N ASP A 60 -2.72 8.51 -14.35
CA ASP A 60 -3.75 8.04 -15.29
C ASP A 60 -3.69 6.52 -15.54
N ALA A 61 -2.52 5.90 -15.37
CA ALA A 61 -2.36 4.46 -15.54
C ALA A 61 -3.02 3.65 -14.41
N TRP A 62 -3.32 4.26 -13.25
CA TRP A 62 -3.82 3.53 -12.09
C TRP A 62 -5.05 4.15 -11.41
N ARG A 63 -5.34 5.45 -11.59
CA ARG A 63 -6.42 6.14 -10.85
C ARG A 63 -7.80 5.48 -10.98
N THR A 64 -8.13 4.91 -12.15
CA THR A 64 -9.43 4.27 -12.43
C THR A 64 -9.46 2.78 -12.08
N LYS A 65 -8.31 2.17 -11.75
CA LYS A 65 -8.21 0.73 -11.48
C LYS A 65 -9.00 0.36 -10.23
N ARG A 66 -9.49 -0.88 -10.20
CA ARG A 66 -10.23 -1.41 -9.03
C ARG A 66 -9.38 -1.44 -7.77
N GLY A 67 -8.09 -1.80 -7.92
CA GLY A 67 -7.13 -1.79 -6.82
C GLY A 67 -7.04 -0.42 -6.15
N ASN A 68 -6.98 0.66 -6.93
CA ASN A 68 -6.95 2.02 -6.38
C ASN A 68 -8.21 2.37 -5.61
N ARG A 69 -9.38 2.02 -6.16
CA ARG A 69 -10.67 2.32 -5.52
C ARG A 69 -10.84 1.60 -4.18
N GLU A 70 -10.36 0.36 -4.06
CA GLU A 70 -10.33 -0.31 -2.75
C GLU A 70 -9.27 0.31 -1.84
N ARG A 71 -8.07 0.64 -2.37
CA ARG A 71 -7.03 1.32 -1.58
C ARG A 71 -7.50 2.63 -0.97
N ILE A 72 -8.26 3.45 -1.71
CA ILE A 72 -8.88 4.66 -1.15
C ILE A 72 -9.75 4.30 0.06
N ARG A 73 -10.61 3.28 -0.05
CA ARG A 73 -11.48 2.85 1.07
C ARG A 73 -10.68 2.34 2.27
N ASP A 74 -9.64 1.55 2.02
CA ASP A 74 -8.78 1.02 3.08
C ASP A 74 -7.96 2.13 3.76
N LEU A 75 -7.50 3.13 3.00
CA LEU A 75 -6.82 4.32 3.57
C LEU A 75 -7.78 5.19 4.38
N LEU A 76 -9.02 5.34 3.95
CA LEU A 76 -10.07 5.98 4.74
C LEU A 76 -10.35 5.20 6.02
N LEU A 77 -10.40 3.87 5.94
CA LEU A 77 -10.53 3.02 7.12
C LEU A 77 -9.36 3.21 8.09
N ALA A 78 -8.13 3.24 7.58
CA ALA A 78 -6.94 3.50 8.41
C ALA A 78 -7.04 4.86 9.11
N ARG A 79 -7.41 5.91 8.37
CA ARG A 79 -7.62 7.27 8.89
C ARG A 79 -8.66 7.30 10.01
N ASP A 80 -9.81 6.66 9.78
CA ASP A 80 -10.98 6.84 10.62
C ASP A 80 -11.01 5.86 11.82
N ARG A 81 -10.30 4.72 11.75
CA ARG A 81 -10.37 3.64 12.76
C ARG A 81 -9.02 3.12 13.27
N CYS A 82 -7.93 3.35 12.56
CA CYS A 82 -6.61 2.85 12.92
C CYS A 82 -5.64 3.99 13.28
N ASP A 83 -6.15 5.14 13.77
CA ASP A 83 -5.36 6.34 14.07
C ASP A 83 -4.51 6.84 12.89
N GLY A 84 -4.96 6.59 11.65
CA GLY A 84 -4.21 6.87 10.42
C GLY A 84 -3.05 5.92 10.14
N LEU A 85 -2.94 4.80 10.87
CA LEU A 85 -1.84 3.85 10.75
C LEU A 85 -2.18 2.68 9.84
N PHE A 86 -1.18 2.19 9.10
CA PHE A 86 -1.26 0.96 8.33
C PHE A 86 0.09 0.24 8.27
N GLY A 87 0.02 -1.09 8.16
CA GLY A 87 1.18 -1.95 7.90
C GLY A 87 1.55 -1.97 6.43
N VAL A 88 2.81 -2.32 6.13
CA VAL A 88 3.33 -2.25 4.75
C VAL A 88 3.68 -3.62 4.20
N VAL A 89 3.20 -3.89 2.99
CA VAL A 89 3.80 -4.88 2.08
C VAL A 89 4.58 -4.11 1.02
N VAL A 90 5.85 -4.42 0.85
CA VAL A 90 6.65 -3.85 -0.23
C VAL A 90 6.45 -4.69 -1.48
N GLY A 91 5.99 -4.03 -2.55
CA GLY A 91 5.88 -4.61 -3.88
C GLY A 91 7.12 -4.30 -4.69
N HIS A 92 7.67 -5.33 -5.34
CA HIS A 92 8.72 -5.19 -6.35
C HIS A 92 8.12 -5.56 -7.71
N ALA A 93 8.26 -4.66 -8.68
CA ALA A 93 7.87 -4.93 -10.06
C ALA A 93 8.66 -6.12 -10.63
N ASN A 94 8.10 -6.80 -11.63
CA ASN A 94 8.82 -7.86 -12.33
C ASN A 94 9.97 -7.28 -13.19
N GLU A 95 10.76 -8.15 -13.84
CA GLU A 95 11.90 -7.73 -14.67
C GLU A 95 11.51 -6.81 -15.85
N ALA A 96 10.25 -6.84 -16.29
CA ALA A 96 9.73 -5.94 -17.32
C ALA A 96 9.37 -4.54 -16.78
N GLY A 97 9.49 -4.32 -15.46
CA GLY A 97 9.04 -3.10 -14.79
C GLY A 97 7.54 -3.06 -14.56
N ASP A 98 6.81 -4.14 -14.84
CA ASP A 98 5.37 -4.21 -14.65
C ASP A 98 5.03 -4.57 -13.20
N ALA A 99 4.40 -3.61 -12.54
CA ALA A 99 3.77 -3.78 -11.25
C ALA A 99 2.46 -4.57 -11.39
N MET A 100 2.28 -5.63 -10.58
CA MET A 100 1.05 -6.45 -10.46
C MET A 100 0.81 -7.48 -11.60
N LEU A 101 1.87 -7.88 -12.31
CA LEU A 101 1.84 -9.03 -13.23
C LEU A 101 2.58 -10.24 -12.65
N GLU A 102 2.47 -11.37 -13.36
CA GLU A 102 3.25 -12.57 -13.09
C GLU A 102 4.75 -12.21 -12.98
N GLY A 103 5.40 -12.69 -11.91
CA GLY A 103 6.78 -12.36 -11.57
C GLY A 103 6.96 -11.15 -10.62
N SER A 104 5.91 -10.41 -10.26
CA SER A 104 6.01 -9.42 -9.17
C SER A 104 6.21 -10.12 -7.82
N VAL A 105 7.06 -9.54 -6.97
CA VAL A 105 7.41 -10.08 -5.65
C VAL A 105 6.83 -9.19 -4.56
N TYR A 106 6.39 -9.81 -3.46
CA TYR A 106 5.85 -9.12 -2.30
C TYR A 106 6.61 -9.51 -1.03
N GLU A 107 6.92 -8.51 -0.22
CA GLU A 107 7.62 -8.65 1.06
C GLU A 107 6.77 -8.00 2.16
N ALA A 108 6.33 -8.79 3.14
CA ALA A 108 5.74 -8.25 4.34
C ALA A 108 6.80 -7.52 5.17
N ARG A 109 6.52 -6.30 5.61
CA ARG A 109 7.41 -5.51 6.48
C ARG A 109 6.78 -5.33 7.86
N PRO A 110 6.87 -6.35 8.74
CA PRO A 110 6.30 -6.27 10.09
C PRO A 110 6.98 -5.21 10.97
N ASP A 111 8.16 -4.74 10.56
CA ASP A 111 8.93 -3.67 11.19
C ASP A 111 8.55 -2.27 10.68
N LEU A 112 7.72 -2.16 9.64
CA LEU A 112 7.34 -0.91 9.01
C LEU A 112 5.85 -0.62 9.15
N VAL A 113 5.54 0.34 10.02
CA VAL A 113 4.22 0.96 10.15
C VAL A 113 4.33 2.39 9.63
N MET A 114 3.36 2.79 8.81
CA MET A 114 3.29 4.14 8.27
C MET A 114 2.00 4.82 8.70
N ARG A 115 2.10 6.15 8.88
CA ARG A 115 1.00 7.06 9.12
C ARG A 115 0.62 7.74 7.82
N LEU A 116 -0.66 7.68 7.48
CA LEU A 116 -1.25 8.47 6.41
C LEU A 116 -1.19 9.96 6.78
N ILE A 117 -0.58 10.76 5.92
CA ILE A 117 -0.43 12.21 6.10
C ILE A 117 -1.52 12.95 5.32
N ASP A 118 -1.72 12.59 4.06
CA ASP A 118 -2.73 13.19 3.20
C ASP A 118 -3.26 12.18 2.17
N LEU A 119 -4.52 12.35 1.74
CA LEU A 119 -5.21 11.50 0.78
C LEU A 119 -6.17 12.35 -0.07
N ASP A 120 -5.96 12.36 -1.38
CA ASP A 120 -6.99 12.80 -2.33
C ASP A 120 -7.96 11.63 -2.57
N GLU A 121 -9.17 11.74 -2.00
CA GLU A 121 -10.20 10.70 -2.11
C GLU A 121 -10.76 10.52 -3.53
N ALA A 122 -10.59 11.51 -4.41
CA ALA A 122 -11.07 11.46 -5.79
C ALA A 122 -10.06 10.75 -6.71
N THR A 123 -8.76 10.93 -6.47
CA THR A 123 -7.70 10.37 -7.33
C THR A 123 -7.02 9.14 -6.72
N GLY A 124 -6.98 9.05 -5.39
CA GLY A 124 -6.24 8.04 -4.64
C GLY A 124 -4.74 8.30 -4.54
N GLU A 125 -4.29 9.52 -4.88
CA GLU A 125 -2.98 10.02 -4.49
C GLU A 125 -2.95 10.19 -2.97
N PHE A 126 -1.83 9.81 -2.37
CA PHE A 126 -1.66 9.90 -0.93
C PHE A 126 -0.19 10.07 -0.58
N SER A 127 0.06 10.61 0.60
CA SER A 127 1.37 10.66 1.21
C SER A 127 1.37 9.99 2.58
N ALA A 128 2.46 9.33 2.93
CA ALA A 128 2.62 8.64 4.19
C ALA A 128 4.08 8.68 4.65
N GLU A 129 4.27 8.61 5.97
CA GLU A 129 5.59 8.62 6.61
C GLU A 129 5.65 7.55 7.69
N THR A 130 6.84 7.06 8.04
CA THR A 130 7.01 6.13 9.17
C THR A 130 6.43 6.74 10.46
N ALA A 131 5.65 5.94 11.18
CA ALA A 131 4.92 6.36 12.38
C ALA A 131 5.80 6.53 13.63
#